data_AF-A0A650A0R6-F1
#
_entry.id   AF-A0A650A0R6-F1
#
_cell.length_a   1.000
_cell.length_b   1.000
_cell.length_c   1.000
_cell.angle_alpha   90.00
_cell.angle_beta   90.00
_cell.angle_gamma   90.00
#
_symmetry.space_group_name_H-M   'P 1'
#
loop_
_entity.id
_entity.type
_entity.pdbx_description
1 polymer ?
#
loop_
_entity_poly.entity_id
_entity_poly.type
_entity_poly.pdbx_seq_one_letter_code
_entity_poly.pdbx_strand_id
1 'polypeptide(L)' 'MPLLEPLAAAALGVGLASLAAGYAERGIGSAAVGALAEDDSLFGQVLILTVLPETLVILALVVVFLTL' A
#
# COMPACT_ATOMS: atom_id res chain seq x y z
N MET A 1 27.12 -7.39 9.80
CA MET A 1 26.87 -6.98 8.39
C MET A 1 25.74 -5.96 8.41
N PRO A 2 25.94 -4.75 7.86
CA PRO A 2 25.08 -3.59 8.11
C PRO A 2 23.61 -3.77 7.71
N LEU A 3 23.31 -4.73 6.83
CA LEU A 3 21.95 -5.09 6.41
C LEU A 3 21.11 -5.78 7.50
N LEU A 4 21.76 -6.49 8.43
CA LEU A 4 21.10 -7.23 9.50
C LEU A 4 20.86 -6.39 10.75
N GLU A 5 21.29 -5.11 10.76
CA GLU A 5 20.91 -4.19 11.82
C GLU A 5 19.39 -4.01 11.79
N PRO A 6 18.69 -4.09 12.95
CA PRO A 6 17.23 -4.07 13.01
C PRO A 6 16.59 -2.92 12.21
N LEU A 7 17.16 -1.71 12.31
CA LEU A 7 16.70 -0.54 11.59
C LEU A 7 16.92 -0.63 10.07
N ALA A 8 18.04 -1.19 9.63
CA ALA A 8 18.34 -1.36 8.20
C ALA A 8 17.43 -2.41 7.56
N ALA A 9 17.17 -3.52 8.27
CA ALA A 9 16.24 -4.55 7.84
C ALA A 9 14.79 -4.02 7.79
N ALA A 10 14.38 -3.24 8.80
CA ALA A 10 13.07 -2.60 8.83
C ALA A 10 12.89 -1.59 7.69
N ALA A 11 13.88 -0.71 7.46
CA ALA A 11 13.83 0.28 6.38
C ALA A 11 13.65 -0.38 4.99
N LEU A 12 14.33 -1.50 4.74
CA LEU A 12 14.16 -2.25 3.51
C LEU A 12 12.82 -2.96 3.41
N GLY A 13 12.38 -3.63 4.48
CA GLY A 13 11.08 -4.30 4.51
C GLY A 13 9.94 -3.31 4.23
N VAL A 14 10.01 -2.14 4.85
CA VAL A 14 9.02 -1.07 4.69
C VAL A 14 9.09 -0.44 3.30
N GLY A 15 10.30 -0.19 2.78
CA GLY A 15 10.47 0.28 1.41
C GLY A 15 9.86 -0.68 0.38
N LEU A 16 10.11 -1.98 0.51
CA LEU A 16 9.55 -2.99 -0.39
C LEU A 16 8.01 -3.11 -0.25
N ALA A 17 7.51 -3.09 0.98
CA ALA A 17 6.09 -3.11 1.28
C ALA A 17 5.34 -1.91 0.66
N SER A 18 5.88 -0.70 0.83
CA SER A 18 5.32 0.53 0.24
C SER A 18 5.40 0.53 -1.29
N LEU A 19 6.47 0.00 -1.88
CA LEU A 19 6.57 -0.16 -3.34
C LEU A 19 5.53 -1.14 -3.88
N ALA A 20 5.32 -2.27 -3.21
CA ALA A 20 4.31 -3.25 -3.59
C ALA A 20 2.89 -2.68 -3.49
N ALA A 21 2.59 -1.91 -2.44
CA ALA A 21 1.31 -1.23 -2.27
C ALA A 21 1.06 -0.23 -3.41
N GLY A 22 2.03 0.65 -3.71
CA GLY A 22 1.89 1.60 -4.82
C GLY A 22 1.76 0.93 -6.19
N TYR A 23 2.40 -0.23 -6.39
CA TYR A 23 2.23 -1.01 -7.61
C TYR A 23 0.82 -1.58 -7.74
N ALA A 24 0.24 -2.11 -6.65
CA ALA A 24 -1.14 -2.58 -6.64
C ALA A 24 -2.13 -1.43 -6.89
N GLU A 25 -1.89 -0.28 -6.24
CA GLU A 25 -2.75 0.90 -6.34
C GLU A 25 -2.78 1.50 -7.75
N ARG A 26 -1.67 1.43 -8.50
CA ARG A 26 -1.65 1.81 -9.93
C ARG A 26 -2.71 1.05 -10.74
N GLY A 27 -2.84 -0.26 -10.51
CA GLY A 27 -3.83 -1.08 -11.20
C GLY A 27 -5.25 -0.71 -10.78
N ILE A 28 -5.46 -0.65 -9.46
CA ILE A 28 -6.77 -0.35 -8.86
C ILE A 28 -7.26 1.02 -9.29
N GLY A 29 -6.43 2.07 -9.22
CA GLY A 29 -6.78 3.44 -9.61
C GLY A 29 -7.18 3.55 -11.10
N SER A 30 -6.49 2.84 -11.99
CA SER A 30 -6.84 2.85 -13.41
C SER A 30 -8.20 2.18 -13.70
N ALA A 31 -8.49 1.07 -13.02
CA ALA A 31 -9.77 0.37 -13.14
C ALA A 31 -10.91 1.14 -12.46
N ALA A 32 -10.62 1.75 -11.32
CA ALA A 32 -11.52 2.59 -10.53
C ALA A 32 -12.09 3.75 -11.33
N VAL A 33 -11.23 4.50 -12.03
CA VAL A 33 -11.67 5.63 -12.86
C VAL A 33 -12.53 5.16 -14.03
N GLY A 34 -12.21 4.01 -14.65
CA GLY A 34 -13.03 3.42 -15.71
C GLY A 34 -14.39 2.97 -15.21
N ALA A 35 -14.45 2.28 -14.07
CA ALA A 35 -15.69 1.82 -13.46
C ALA A 35 -16.60 2.98 -13.04
N LEU A 36 -16.03 4.04 -12.46
CA LEU A 36 -16.77 5.26 -12.11
C LEU A 36 -17.28 6.01 -13.34
N ALA A 37 -16.54 6.00 -14.44
CA ALA A 37 -17.01 6.60 -15.69
C ALA A 37 -18.21 5.84 -16.30
N GLU A 38 -18.37 4.55 -15.99
CA GLU A 38 -19.49 3.72 -16.43
C GLU A 38 -20.70 3.80 -15.47
N ASP A 39 -20.45 3.76 -14.15
CA ASP A 39 -21.49 3.82 -13.12
C ASP A 39 -20.99 4.46 -11.81
N ASP A 40 -21.48 5.66 -11.50
CA ASP A 40 -21.16 6.41 -10.29
C ASP A 40 -21.61 5.68 -9.00
N SER A 41 -22.59 4.77 -9.08
CA SER A 41 -23.06 4.00 -7.92
C SER A 41 -21.97 3.06 -7.36
N LEU A 42 -20.93 2.78 -8.16
CA LEU A 42 -19.79 1.96 -7.78
C LEU A 42 -18.77 2.67 -6.88
N PHE A 43 -18.95 3.97 -6.61
CA PHE A 43 -18.00 4.75 -5.80
C PHE A 43 -17.61 4.10 -4.48
N GLY A 44 -18.57 3.57 -3.73
CA GLY A 44 -18.28 2.90 -2.45
C GLY A 44 -17.42 1.65 -2.61
N GLN A 45 -17.72 0.82 -3.61
CA GLN A 45 -16.96 -0.40 -3.88
C GLN A 45 -15.54 -0.07 -4.35
N VAL A 46 -15.43 0.88 -5.29
CA VAL A 46 -14.15 1.37 -5.79
C VAL A 46 -13.30 1.93 -4.65
N LEU A 47 -13.88 2.73 -3.75
CA LEU A 47 -13.18 3.29 -2.61
C LEU A 47 -12.64 2.20 -1.66
N ILE A 48 -13.43 1.16 -1.39
CA ILE A 48 -12.98 0.01 -0.59
C ILE A 48 -11.79 -0.68 -1.26
N LEU A 49 -11.86 -0.93 -2.57
CA LEU A 49 -10.78 -1.59 -3.30
C LEU A 49 -9.51 -0.74 -3.31
N THR A 50 -9.63 0.58 -3.49
CA THR A 50 -8.50 1.51 -3.47
C THR A 50 -7.82 1.55 -2.11
N VAL A 51 -8.55 1.39 -1.00
CA VAL A 51 -8.01 1.42 0.38
C VAL A 51 -7.35 0.10 0.83
N LEU A 52 -7.55 -1.01 0.09
CA LEU A 52 -6.98 -2.31 0.45
C LEU A 52 -5.43 -2.27 0.55
N PRO A 53 -4.67 -1.70 -0.40
CA PRO A 53 -3.21 -1.57 -0.32
C PRO A 53 -2.72 -0.79 0.92
N GLU A 54 -3.48 0.18 1.42
CA GLU A 54 -3.11 1.04 2.54
C GLU A 54 -3.05 0.26 3.85
N THR A 55 -3.82 -0.82 3.97
CA THR A 55 -3.72 -1.73 5.12
C THR A 55 -2.31 -2.30 5.25
N LEU A 56 -1.69 -2.68 4.13
CA LEU A 56 -0.31 -3.16 4.09
C LEU A 56 0.67 -2.04 4.47
N VAL A 57 0.49 -0.83 3.94
CA VAL A 57 1.34 0.32 4.27
C VAL A 57 1.28 0.67 5.76
N ILE A 58 0.09 0.63 6.37
CA ILE A 58 -0.06 0.86 7.81
C ILE A 58 0.70 -0.20 8.61
N LEU A 59 0.58 -1.48 8.26
CA LEU A 59 1.32 -2.54 8.95
C LEU A 59 2.84 -2.40 8.77
N ALA A 60 3.31 -2.00 7.60
CA ALA A 60 4.72 -1.70 7.35
C ALA A 60 5.19 -0.52 8.21
N LEU A 61 4.41 0.55 8.29
CA LEU A 61 4.75 1.71 9.12
C LEU A 61 4.85 1.34 10.61
N VAL A 62 4.00 0.44 11.10
CA VAL A 62 4.10 -0.08 12.48
C VAL A 62 5.45 -0.75 12.73
N VAL A 63 6.00 -1.50 11.76
CA VAL A 63 7.33 -2.12 11.90
C VAL A 63 8.43 -1.07 12.10
N VAL A 64 8.36 0.08 11.44
CA VAL A 64 9.31 1.18 11.67
C VAL A 64 9.26 1.60 13.14
N PHE A 65 8.08 1.91 13.67
CA PHE A 65 7.94 2.38 15.05
C PHE A 65 8.37 1.35 16.10
N LEU A 66 8.28 0.06 15.80
CA LEU A 66 8.72 -1.00 16.71
C LEU A 66 10.25 -1.24 16.67
N THR A 67 10.94 -0.72 15.67
CA THR A 67 12.38 -0.95 15.45
C THR A 67 13.24 0.30 15.61
N LEU A 68 12.62 1.47 15.69
CA LEU A 68 13.20 2.71 16.21
C LEU A 68 13.48 2.60 17.71
#